data_AF-A0A2S7UVZ1-F1
#
_entry.id   AF-A0A2S7UVZ1-F1
#
_cell.length_a   1.000
_cell.length_b   1.000
_cell.length_c   1.000
_cell.angle_alpha   90.00
_cell.angle_beta   90.00
_cell.angle_gamma   90.00
#
_symmetry.space_group_name_H-M   'P 1'
#
loop_
_entity.id
_entity.type
_entity.pdbx_description
1 polymer ?
#
loop_
_entity_poly.entity_id
_entity_poly.type
_entity_poly.pdbx_seq_one_letter_code
_entity_poly.pdbx_strand_id
1 'polypeptide(L)'
;MFYFKLYDDKRLKDLKHSKKVEIVNNAVKLYRKDMPLNVTSRILSIITLCGIPALVLFLLFNLSFAVGWFALSIFILEVKVANDESINVEPYLNQVLE
;
A
#
# COMPACT_ATOMS: atom_id res chain seq x y z
N MET A 1 -1.20 -0.31 4.71
CA MET A 1 -1.01 0.27 3.37
C MET A 1 -1.16 1.77 3.44
N PHE A 2 -0.26 2.48 2.78
CA PHE A 2 -0.22 3.93 2.81
C PHE A 2 -1.05 4.50 1.65
N TYR A 3 -2.35 4.65 1.85
CA TYR A 3 -3.28 5.19 0.86
C TYR A 3 -3.25 6.72 0.80
N PHE A 4 -2.06 7.33 0.63
CA PHE A 4 -1.89 8.78 0.70
C PHE A 4 -2.87 9.55 -0.18
N LYS A 5 -3.12 9.05 -1.39
CA LYS A 5 -4.08 9.64 -2.34
C LYS A 5 -5.51 9.71 -1.81
N LEU A 6 -5.95 8.71 -1.04
CA LEU A 6 -7.27 8.72 -0.39
C LEU A 6 -7.31 9.67 0.80
N TYR A 7 -6.22 9.82 1.54
CA TYR A 7 -6.14 10.76 2.67
C TYR A 7 -6.15 12.23 2.25
N ASP A 8 -5.60 12.52 1.06
CA ASP A 8 -5.57 13.86 0.46
C ASP A 8 -6.84 14.20 -0.34
N ASP A 9 -7.85 13.34 -0.31
CA ASP A 9 -9.10 13.56 -1.03
C ASP A 9 -9.79 14.85 -0.56
N LYS A 10 -10.22 15.68 -1.52
CA LYS A 10 -10.88 16.97 -1.27
C LYS A 10 -12.12 16.83 -0.38
N ARG A 11 -12.85 15.71 -0.48
CA ARG A 11 -14.06 15.41 0.32
C ARG A 11 -13.74 15.24 1.81
N LEU A 12 -12.50 14.87 2.14
CA LEU A 12 -12.06 14.66 3.51
C LEU A 12 -11.36 15.89 4.10
N LYS A 13 -11.18 16.98 3.34
CA LYS A 13 -10.28 18.09 3.71
C LYS A 13 -10.60 18.72 5.07
N ASP A 14 -11.89 18.95 5.36
CA ASP A 14 -12.35 19.64 6.57
C ASP A 14 -12.61 18.72 7.78
N LEU A 15 -12.42 17.41 7.61
CA LEU A 15 -12.62 16.44 8.68
C LEU A 15 -11.41 16.39 9.61
N LYS A 16 -11.64 16.11 10.91
CA LYS A 16 -10.56 15.81 11.86
C LYS A 16 -9.80 14.57 11.39
N HIS A 17 -8.47 14.55 11.58
CA HIS A 17 -7.59 13.46 11.14
C HIS A 17 -8.09 12.07 11.54
N SER A 18 -8.52 11.90 12.80
CA SER A 18 -9.10 10.63 13.30
C SER A 18 -10.28 10.15 12.44
N LYS A 19 -11.20 11.06 12.09
CA LYS A 19 -12.38 10.74 11.28
C LYS A 19 -12.00 10.42 9.82
N LYS A 20 -10.97 11.09 9.26
CA LYS A 20 -10.42 10.73 7.94
C LYS A 20 -9.89 9.30 7.94
N VAL A 21 -9.13 8.92 8.97
CA VAL A 21 -8.58 7.57 9.12
C VAL A 21 -9.69 6.53 9.21
N GLU A 22 -10.73 6.81 9.99
CA GLU A 22 -11.88 5.91 10.10
C GLU A 22 -12.59 5.71 8.77
N ILE A 23 -12.92 6.79 8.05
CA ILE A 23 -13.62 6.75 6.77
C ILE A 23 -12.80 5.99 5.71
N VAL A 24 -11.52 6.35 5.56
CA VAL A 24 -10.63 5.68 4.60
C VAL A 24 -10.50 4.19 4.93
N ASN A 25 -10.36 3.84 6.22
CA ASN A 25 -10.24 2.44 6.63
C ASN A 25 -11.54 1.66 6.37
N ASN A 26 -12.70 2.26 6.60
CA ASN A 26 -13.99 1.64 6.30
C ASN A 26 -14.20 1.45 4.80
N ALA A 27 -13.85 2.43 3.97
CA ALA A 27 -13.90 2.33 2.51
C ALA A 27 -12.97 1.22 1.99
N VAL A 28 -11.75 1.15 2.51
CA VAL A 28 -10.80 0.08 2.19
C VAL A 28 -11.35 -1.29 2.62
N LYS A 29 -11.97 -1.39 3.80
CA LYS A 29 -12.59 -2.65 4.25
C LYS A 29 -13.73 -3.10 3.34
N LEU A 30 -14.58 -2.17 2.87
CA LEU A 30 -15.63 -2.48 1.91
C LEU A 30 -15.04 -2.98 0.60
N TYR A 31 -14.09 -2.24 0.02
CA TYR A 31 -13.37 -2.67 -1.18
C TYR A 31 -12.75 -4.06 -1.03
N ARG A 32 -12.16 -4.37 0.14
CA ARG A 32 -11.53 -5.68 0.41
C ARG A 32 -12.53 -6.83 0.55
N LYS A 33 -13.79 -6.56 0.86
CA LYS A 33 -14.84 -7.59 0.84
C LYS A 33 -15.13 -8.03 -0.59
N ASP A 34 -15.18 -7.07 -1.52
CA ASP A 34 -15.49 -7.34 -2.92
C ASP A 34 -14.25 -7.79 -3.72
N MET A 35 -13.08 -7.25 -3.39
CA MET A 35 -11.78 -7.60 -3.97
C MET A 35 -10.80 -8.05 -2.87
N PRO A 36 -10.87 -9.32 -2.44
CA PRO A 36 -9.96 -9.84 -1.43
C PRO A 36 -8.52 -9.81 -1.92
N LEU A 37 -7.61 -9.67 -0.95
CA LEU A 37 -6.20 -9.49 -1.20
C LEU A 37 -5.59 -10.81 -1.71
N ASN A 38 -5.00 -10.80 -2.90
CA ASN A 38 -4.30 -11.97 -3.41
C ASN A 38 -2.93 -12.09 -2.74
N VAL A 39 -2.91 -12.78 -1.59
CA VAL A 39 -1.72 -12.97 -0.75
C VAL A 39 -0.59 -13.64 -1.54
N THR A 40 -0.90 -14.62 -2.38
CA THR A 40 0.09 -15.33 -3.21
C THR A 40 0.77 -14.38 -4.18
N SER A 41 -0.01 -13.56 -4.90
CA SER A 41 0.56 -12.55 -5.82
C SER A 41 1.41 -11.52 -5.08
N ARG A 42 1.02 -11.12 -3.87
CA ARG A 42 1.80 -10.17 -3.05
C ARG A 42 3.13 -10.75 -2.60
N ILE A 43 3.12 -11.96 -2.06
CA ILE A 43 4.34 -12.67 -1.65
C ILE A 43 5.26 -12.84 -2.85
N LEU A 44 4.71 -13.25 -4.01
CA LEU A 44 5.48 -13.39 -5.24
C LEU A 44 6.14 -12.06 -5.61
N SER A 45 5.40 -10.95 -5.63
CA SER A 45 5.95 -9.62 -5.93
C SER A 45 7.05 -9.20 -4.95
N ILE A 46 6.90 -9.47 -3.65
CA ILE A 46 7.94 -9.17 -2.64
C ILE A 46 9.20 -10.00 -2.93
N ILE A 47 9.05 -11.29 -3.20
CA ILE A 47 10.20 -12.17 -3.49
C ILE A 47 10.90 -11.72 -4.78
N THR A 48 10.14 -11.48 -5.86
CA THR A 48 10.73 -11.17 -7.18
C THR A 48 11.29 -9.76 -7.26
N LEU A 49 10.59 -8.76 -6.71
CA LEU A 49 10.97 -7.34 -6.85
C LEU A 49 11.86 -6.84 -5.71
N CYS A 50 11.77 -7.45 -4.52
CA CYS A 50 12.57 -7.03 -3.36
C CYS A 50 13.61 -8.09 -3.01
N GLY A 51 13.22 -9.36 -2.92
CA GLY A 51 14.06 -10.46 -2.46
C GLY A 51 15.21 -10.81 -3.40
N ILE A 52 14.93 -11.08 -4.68
CA ILE A 52 15.95 -11.44 -5.68
C ILE A 52 17.00 -10.31 -5.82
N PRO A 53 16.61 -9.02 -5.98
CA PRO A 53 17.59 -7.95 -6.06
C PRO A 53 18.40 -7.79 -4.77
N ALA A 54 17.78 -7.92 -3.59
CA ALA A 54 18.50 -7.87 -2.32
C ALA A 54 19.52 -9.02 -2.18
N LEU A 55 19.18 -10.22 -2.65
CA LEU A 55 20.09 -11.36 -2.67
C LEU A 55 21.30 -11.10 -3.59
N VAL A 56 21.07 -10.54 -4.78
CA VAL A 56 22.15 -10.14 -5.69
C VAL A 56 23.05 -9.08 -5.03
N LEU A 57 22.46 -8.07 -4.38
CA LEU A 57 23.24 -7.05 -3.66
C LEU A 57 24.01 -7.63 -2.48
N PHE A 58 23.46 -8.62 -1.79
CA PHE A 58 24.15 -9.33 -0.72
C PHE A 58 25.40 -10.06 -1.24
N LEU A 59 25.27 -10.75 -2.38
CA LEU A 59 26.38 -11.48 -3.01
C LEU A 59 27.47 -10.56 -3.56
N LEU A 60 27.11 -9.38 -4.07
CA LEU A 60 28.05 -8.45 -4.72
C LEU A 60 28.66 -7.39 -3.80
N PHE A 61 27.95 -6.99 -2.75
CA PHE A 61 28.36 -5.90 -1.87
C PHE A 61 28.54 -6.37 -0.42
N ASN A 62 27.50 -6.21 0.41
CA ASN A 62 27.51 -6.62 1.81
C ASN A 62 26.07 -6.72 2.34
N LEU A 63 25.94 -7.30 3.54
CA LEU A 63 24.66 -7.50 4.21
C LEU A 63 23.93 -6.19 4.52
N SER A 64 24.64 -5.18 5.04
CA SER A 64 24.02 -3.90 5.43
C SER A 64 23.32 -3.22 4.25
N PHE A 65 23.96 -3.23 3.08
CA PHE A 65 23.40 -2.65 1.87
C PHE A 65 22.20 -3.45 1.34
N ALA A 66 22.30 -4.79 1.36
CA ALA A 66 21.22 -5.67 0.95
C ALA A 66 19.96 -5.48 1.82
N VAL A 67 20.14 -5.39 3.14
CA VAL A 67 19.04 -5.16 4.09
C VAL A 67 18.42 -3.78 3.88
N GLY A 68 19.24 -2.73 3.71
CA GLY A 68 18.75 -1.38 3.43
C GLY A 68 17.93 -1.30 2.14
N TRP A 69 18.42 -1.92 1.06
CA TRP A 69 17.70 -2.01 -0.21
C TRP A 69 16.40 -2.81 -0.08
N PHE A 70 16.42 -3.94 0.63
CA PHE A 70 15.24 -4.77 0.85
C PHE A 70 14.13 -4.01 1.57
N ALA A 71 14.47 -3.30 2.65
CA ALA A 71 13.50 -2.50 3.40
C ALA A 71 12.91 -1.37 2.54
N LEU A 72 13.75 -0.63 1.82
CA LEU A 72 13.31 0.47 0.95
C LEU A 72 12.43 -0.04 -0.21
N SER A 73 12.82 -1.15 -0.84
CA SER A 73 12.06 -1.72 -1.96
C SER A 73 10.69 -2.24 -1.54
N ILE A 74 10.57 -2.87 -0.36
CA ILE A 74 9.26 -3.25 0.21
C ILE A 74 8.41 -2.00 0.46
N PHE A 75 8.99 -0.97 1.06
CA PHE A 75 8.26 0.27 1.33
C PHE A 75 7.71 0.90 0.03
N ILE A 76 8.56 1.02 -0.99
CA ILE A 76 8.16 1.54 -2.31
C ILE A 76 7.07 0.66 -2.93
N LEU A 77 7.21 -0.66 -2.86
CA LEU A 77 6.22 -1.60 -3.40
C LEU A 77 4.86 -1.42 -2.72
N GLU A 78 4.82 -1.33 -1.39
CA GLU A 78 3.58 -1.12 -0.65
C GLU A 78 2.92 0.24 -0.95
N VAL A 79 3.71 1.31 -1.10
CA VAL A 79 3.20 2.62 -1.51
C VAL A 79 2.63 2.55 -2.94
N LYS A 80 3.35 1.92 -3.87
CA LYS A 80 2.89 1.77 -5.25
C LYS A 80 1.57 1.00 -5.33
N VAL A 81 1.50 -0.16 -4.68
CA VAL A 81 0.29 -0.99 -4.66
C VAL A 81 -0.87 -0.24 -4.01
N ALA A 82 -0.62 0.54 -2.94
CA ALA A 82 -1.66 1.35 -2.31
C ALA A 82 -2.15 2.47 -3.22
N ASN A 83 -1.25 3.12 -3.96
CA ASN A 83 -1.62 4.16 -4.89
C ASN A 83 -2.44 3.61 -6.08
N ASP A 84 -2.03 2.46 -6.62
CA ASP A 84 -2.74 1.77 -7.70
C ASP A 84 -4.14 1.31 -7.24
N GLU A 85 -4.24 0.74 -6.04
CA GLU A 85 -5.53 0.34 -5.44
C GLU A 85 -6.41 1.55 -5.06
N SER A 86 -5.84 2.72 -4.76
CA SER A 86 -6.60 3.90 -4.31
C SER A 86 -7.66 4.33 -5.31
N ILE A 87 -7.40 4.18 -6.62
CA ILE A 87 -8.35 4.50 -7.69
C ILE A 87 -9.61 3.63 -7.59
N ASN A 88 -9.43 2.34 -7.24
CA ASN A 88 -10.54 1.40 -7.12
C ASN A 88 -11.28 1.52 -5.79
N VAL A 89 -10.63 2.08 -4.76
CA VAL A 89 -11.23 2.32 -3.44
C VAL A 89 -12.03 3.65 -3.41
N GLU A 90 -11.68 4.62 -4.26
CA GLU A 90 -12.32 5.93 -4.35
C GLU A 90 -13.86 5.92 -4.45
N PRO A 91 -14.50 4.98 -5.21
CA PRO A 91 -15.96 4.85 -5.24
C PRO A 91 -16.56 4.41 -3.90
N TYR A 92 -15.87 3.57 -3.15
CA TYR A 92 -16.30 3.12 -1.82
C TYR A 92 -16.20 4.24 -0.78
N LEU A 93 -15.37 5.26 -1.02
CA LEU A 93 -15.33 6.45 -0.18
C LEU A 93 -16.67 7.19 -0.18
N ASN A 94 -17.38 7.23 -1.33
CA ASN A 94 -18.71 7.84 -1.41
C ASN A 94 -19.72 7.07 -0.56
N GLN A 95 -19.70 5.73 -0.62
CA GLN A 95 -20.62 4.88 0.14
C GLN A 95 -20.46 5.00 1.66
N VAL A 96 -19.29 5.42 2.13
CA VAL A 96 -19.00 5.62 3.57
C VAL A 96 -19.26 7.07 4.00
N LEU A 97 -19.31 8.01 3.05
CA LEU A 97 -19.58 9.43 3.30
C LEU A 97 -21.09 9.76 3.27
N GLU A 98 -21.90 8.96 2.57
CA GLU A 98 -23.37 8.94 2.68
C GLU A 98 -23.84 8.34 4.01
#